data_AF-A0A0E0PPJ9-F1
#
_entry.id   AF-A0A0E0PPJ9-F1
#
_cell.length_a   1.000
_cell.length_b   1.000
_cell.length_c   1.000
_cell.angle_alpha   90.00
_cell.angle_beta   90.00
_cell.angle_gamma   90.00
#
_symmetry.space_group_name_H-M   'P 1'
#
loop_
_entity.id
_entity.type
_entity.pdbx_description
1 polymer ?
#
loop_
_entity_poly.entity_id
_entity_poly.type
_entity_poly.pdbx_seq_one_letter_code
_entity_poly.pdbx_strand_id
1 'polypeptide(L)'
;MASTDRSKKLRVLLIPFFATSHIGPFTDLAVRLVTARPDAVEPTIAVTPANVSVVRSALERHGSAATSVVSIATYPFPEVAGLPRGVENLSTAGADGWRIDVAATNEALTRPAQEALISGQSPDALITDAHFFWNAGLAEELGVPCVSFSVIGLFSGLAMRFVTAAAANDDSDSAELTLAGFPGAELRFPKSELPDFLIRQGNLDGIDPNKIPQGQRMCHGLAVNAFLGMEQPYRERFLRDGLAKRVYLVGPLSLPQPPAEANAGEASCIGWLDSKPSRSVLYEQLHELALGLEASGKPFLWAVRAADGWAPPAGWEERVGDRGLLVRDWVPQTAILSHPATAAFLTHCGSSSLLEAVAAGVPLLTWPLVFDQFIEERLVTDVLRIGERVWDGPRSVRHEEAMVVPAAAVARAVASVRHEEAMVVPAAAVARAVARFLEPGGVGDAARLRAQELAAEAHAAVAEGGSSYRDLRRLVDDMVEARAAGGEAAAAPQPQVVAGRKAQSCSFEPRRMAAARSVTLSSGRSGACLFPGLCVGIVGVWVVSTAPPCRATGARRRKWCAASILPTTTTVLLL
;
A
#
# COMPACT_ATOMS: atom_id res chain seq x y z
N MET A 1 -41.93 -34.24 4.34
CA MET A 1 -41.11 -33.73 5.46
C MET A 1 -40.01 -32.90 4.86
N ALA A 2 -39.98 -31.62 5.20
CA ALA A 2 -39.05 -30.64 4.65
C ALA A 2 -37.60 -31.05 4.97
N SER A 3 -36.77 -31.14 3.94
CA SER A 3 -35.32 -31.14 4.10
C SER A 3 -34.96 -29.81 4.76
N THR A 4 -34.51 -29.86 6.01
CA THR A 4 -33.88 -28.72 6.68
C THR A 4 -32.59 -28.41 5.92
N ASP A 5 -32.69 -27.55 4.91
CA ASP A 5 -31.55 -26.98 4.21
C ASP A 5 -30.80 -26.11 5.21
N ARG A 6 -29.79 -26.70 5.84
CA ARG A 6 -28.85 -25.98 6.68
C ARG A 6 -28.02 -25.17 5.70
N SER A 7 -28.47 -23.94 5.42
CA SER A 7 -27.80 -22.99 4.52
C SER A 7 -26.28 -23.07 4.76
N LYS A 8 -25.53 -23.56 3.77
CA LYS A 8 -24.07 -23.68 3.88
C LYS A 8 -23.50 -22.26 3.97
N LYS A 9 -22.80 -21.97 5.07
CA LYS A 9 -22.04 -20.73 5.25
C LYS A 9 -21.18 -20.45 4.02
N LEU A 10 -21.04 -19.17 3.68
CA LEU A 10 -20.19 -18.67 2.62
C LEU A 10 -18.73 -18.88 3.03
N ARG A 11 -18.00 -19.76 2.34
CA ARG A 11 -16.57 -19.94 2.56
C ARG A 11 -15.81 -18.83 1.85
N VAL A 12 -15.21 -17.93 2.62
CA VAL A 12 -14.49 -16.76 2.09
C VAL A 12 -13.00 -17.01 2.23
N LEU A 13 -12.27 -17.03 1.12
CA LEU A 13 -10.81 -17.15 1.14
C LEU A 13 -10.18 -15.76 1.03
N LEU A 14 -9.40 -15.40 2.02
CA LEU A 14 -8.70 -14.11 2.13
C LEU A 14 -7.21 -14.30 1.83
N ILE A 15 -6.68 -13.54 0.86
CA ILE A 15 -5.30 -13.69 0.39
C ILE A 15 -4.54 -12.36 0.54
N PRO A 16 -3.90 -12.09 1.70
CA PRO A 16 -3.10 -10.90 1.95
C PRO A 16 -1.72 -10.93 1.26
N PHE A 17 -1.17 -9.75 0.99
CA PHE A 17 0.22 -9.58 0.59
C PHE A 17 1.22 -10.12 1.65
N PHE A 18 2.45 -10.41 1.23
CA PHE A 18 3.54 -10.98 2.03
C PHE A 18 4.16 -10.00 3.06
N ALA A 19 3.35 -9.22 3.76
CA ALA A 19 3.81 -8.28 4.79
C ALA A 19 2.88 -8.28 6.00
N THR A 20 3.47 -8.10 7.18
CA THR A 20 2.72 -8.01 8.44
C THR A 20 1.68 -6.89 8.44
N SER A 21 1.98 -5.76 7.80
CA SER A 21 1.07 -4.63 7.62
C SER A 21 -0.15 -4.93 6.74
N HIS A 22 -0.13 -6.04 5.98
CA HIS A 22 -1.28 -6.52 5.21
C HIS A 22 -1.96 -7.71 5.92
N ILE A 23 -1.18 -8.68 6.39
CA ILE A 23 -1.70 -9.87 7.06
C ILE A 23 -2.54 -9.51 8.31
N GLY A 24 -2.09 -8.52 9.10
CA GLY A 24 -2.82 -8.04 10.27
C GLY A 24 -4.24 -7.55 9.93
N PRO A 25 -4.39 -6.50 9.09
CA PRO A 25 -5.70 -6.00 8.68
C PRO A 25 -6.60 -7.04 7.99
N PHE A 26 -6.03 -7.95 7.19
CA PHE A 26 -6.81 -9.06 6.60
C PHE A 26 -7.34 -10.03 7.66
N THR A 27 -6.52 -10.32 8.68
CA THR A 27 -6.92 -11.14 9.82
C THR A 27 -8.03 -10.44 10.63
N ASP A 28 -7.88 -9.14 10.87
CA ASP A 28 -8.90 -8.34 11.55
C ASP A 28 -10.20 -8.32 10.75
N LEU A 29 -10.13 -8.18 9.41
CA LEU A 29 -11.30 -8.27 8.52
C LEU A 29 -11.97 -9.65 8.59
N ALA A 30 -11.20 -10.75 8.61
CA ALA A 30 -11.76 -12.09 8.72
C ALA A 30 -12.57 -12.28 10.02
N VAL A 31 -12.01 -11.83 11.15
CA VAL A 31 -12.72 -11.85 12.44
C VAL A 31 -14.02 -11.04 12.35
N ARG A 32 -13.97 -9.86 11.73
CA ARG A 32 -15.12 -8.94 11.58
C ARG A 32 -16.23 -9.53 10.73
N LEU A 33 -15.90 -10.22 9.65
CA LEU A 33 -16.88 -10.87 8.79
C LEU A 33 -17.68 -11.92 9.57
N VAL A 34 -17.01 -12.74 10.39
CA VAL A 34 -17.67 -13.73 11.24
C VAL A 34 -18.50 -13.06 12.32
N THR A 35 -17.96 -12.08 13.02
CA THR A 35 -18.68 -11.39 14.10
C THR A 35 -19.94 -10.68 13.57
N ALA A 36 -19.88 -10.08 12.38
CA ALA A 36 -21.03 -9.43 11.77
C ALA A 36 -22.11 -10.43 11.34
N ARG A 37 -21.72 -11.63 10.87
CA ARG A 37 -22.62 -12.65 10.31
C ARG A 37 -22.16 -14.08 10.65
N PRO A 38 -22.30 -14.50 11.92
CA PRO A 38 -21.72 -15.76 12.40
C PRO A 38 -22.32 -16.98 11.72
N ASP A 39 -23.59 -16.90 11.31
CA ASP A 39 -24.29 -17.98 10.63
C ASP A 39 -24.16 -17.93 9.10
N ALA A 40 -23.48 -16.92 8.54
CA ALA A 40 -23.40 -16.73 7.09
C ALA A 40 -21.99 -16.87 6.51
N VAL A 41 -20.92 -16.72 7.30
CA VAL A 41 -19.54 -16.67 6.77
C VAL A 41 -18.62 -17.63 7.52
N GLU A 42 -17.70 -18.25 6.77
CA GLU A 42 -16.59 -19.05 7.26
C GLU A 42 -15.30 -18.58 6.55
N PRO A 43 -14.47 -17.74 7.19
CA PRO A 43 -13.28 -17.19 6.57
C PRO A 43 -12.07 -18.10 6.75
N THR A 44 -11.24 -18.12 5.71
CA THR A 44 -9.91 -18.73 5.74
C THR A 44 -8.87 -17.71 5.29
N ILE A 45 -7.86 -17.46 6.13
CA ILE A 45 -6.69 -16.67 5.73
C ILE A 45 -5.69 -17.60 5.03
N ALA A 46 -5.35 -17.28 3.79
CA ALA A 46 -4.35 -18.00 3.01
C ALA A 46 -3.03 -17.22 2.99
N VAL A 47 -1.98 -17.81 3.55
CA VAL A 47 -0.63 -17.22 3.62
C VAL A 47 0.42 -18.25 3.24
N THR A 48 1.67 -17.83 3.08
CA THR A 48 2.78 -18.78 2.91
C THR A 48 3.24 -19.33 4.27
N PRO A 49 3.98 -20.47 4.33
CA PRO A 49 4.31 -21.13 5.59
C PRO A 49 4.99 -20.23 6.64
N ALA A 50 5.91 -19.35 6.25
CA ALA A 50 6.61 -18.47 7.19
C ALA A 50 5.70 -17.37 7.77
N ASN A 51 4.55 -17.12 7.15
CA ASN A 51 3.59 -16.09 7.55
C ASN A 51 2.48 -16.61 8.48
N VAL A 52 2.42 -17.91 8.76
CA VAL A 52 1.40 -18.52 9.65
C VAL A 52 1.48 -17.96 11.07
N SER A 53 2.68 -17.74 11.60
CA SER A 53 2.87 -17.16 12.94
C SER A 53 2.28 -15.75 13.04
N VAL A 54 2.42 -14.94 11.99
CA VAL A 54 1.86 -13.58 11.93
C VAL A 54 0.33 -13.61 12.02
N VAL A 55 -0.32 -14.53 11.32
CA VAL A 55 -1.79 -14.70 11.40
C VAL A 55 -2.20 -15.14 12.80
N ARG A 56 -1.51 -16.12 13.39
CA ARG A 56 -1.82 -16.62 14.74
C ARG A 56 -1.70 -15.51 15.79
N SER A 57 -0.59 -14.77 15.79
CA SER A 57 -0.40 -13.64 16.69
C SER A 57 -1.44 -12.54 16.46
N ALA A 58 -1.85 -12.30 15.21
CA ALA A 58 -2.92 -11.34 14.92
C ALA A 58 -4.28 -11.80 15.48
N LEU A 59 -4.60 -13.11 15.40
CA LEU A 59 -5.83 -13.70 15.95
C LEU A 59 -5.84 -13.70 17.48
N GLU A 60 -4.71 -13.94 18.13
CA GLU A 60 -4.58 -13.95 19.59
C GLU A 60 -5.01 -12.60 20.22
N ARG A 61 -4.80 -11.48 19.51
CA ARG A 61 -5.28 -10.15 19.94
C ARG A 61 -6.80 -10.05 20.06
N HIS A 62 -7.55 -10.94 19.40
CA HIS A 62 -9.02 -11.00 19.45
C HIS A 62 -9.53 -12.06 20.44
N GLY A 63 -8.64 -12.66 21.24
CA GLY A 63 -8.97 -13.69 22.21
C GLY A 63 -9.12 -15.09 21.62
N SER A 64 -9.24 -16.10 22.49
CA SER A 64 -9.27 -17.52 22.10
C SER A 64 -10.50 -17.92 21.29
N ALA A 65 -11.57 -17.12 21.30
CA ALA A 65 -12.73 -17.37 20.46
C ALA A 65 -12.40 -17.12 18.97
N ALA A 66 -11.62 -16.08 18.67
CA ALA A 66 -11.26 -15.73 17.29
C ALA A 66 -10.41 -16.80 16.61
N THR A 67 -9.49 -17.43 17.35
CA THR A 67 -8.63 -18.51 16.83
C THR A 67 -9.40 -19.78 16.45
N SER A 68 -10.62 -19.95 16.97
CA SER A 68 -11.49 -21.09 16.65
C SER A 68 -12.40 -20.87 15.44
N VAL A 69 -12.58 -19.61 15.00
CA VAL A 69 -13.56 -19.26 13.94
C VAL A 69 -12.92 -18.83 12.63
N VAL A 70 -11.62 -18.51 12.61
CA VAL A 70 -10.87 -18.19 11.40
C VAL A 70 -9.89 -19.32 11.09
N SER A 71 -10.06 -19.95 9.93
CA SER A 71 -9.15 -21.00 9.46
C SER A 71 -7.89 -20.40 8.83
N ILE A 72 -6.79 -21.16 8.85
CA ILE A 72 -5.54 -20.80 8.17
C ILE A 72 -5.25 -21.87 7.12
N ALA A 73 -5.00 -21.43 5.88
CA ALA A 73 -4.52 -22.27 4.80
C ALA A 73 -3.15 -21.79 4.33
N THR A 74 -2.37 -22.70 3.74
CA THR A 74 -1.04 -22.38 3.23
C THR A 74 -0.86 -22.70 1.76
N TYR A 75 -0.11 -21.86 1.05
CA TYR A 75 0.39 -22.13 -0.30
C TYR A 75 1.90 -21.86 -0.35
N PRO A 76 2.66 -22.56 -1.23
CA PRO A 76 4.11 -22.37 -1.28
C PRO A 76 4.49 -20.97 -1.73
N PHE A 77 5.47 -20.36 -1.07
CA PHE A 77 6.14 -19.16 -1.55
C PHE A 77 7.04 -19.54 -2.75
N PRO A 78 7.08 -18.74 -3.83
CA PRO A 78 7.91 -19.05 -5.00
C PRO A 78 9.41 -19.00 -4.67
N GLU A 79 10.22 -19.82 -5.34
CA GLU A 79 11.67 -19.70 -5.22
C GLU A 79 12.16 -18.42 -5.91
N VAL A 80 12.80 -17.52 -5.14
CA VAL A 80 13.37 -16.27 -5.66
C VAL A 80 14.88 -16.26 -5.47
N ALA A 81 15.61 -15.97 -6.55
CA ALA A 81 17.07 -16.01 -6.54
C ALA A 81 17.68 -15.03 -5.51
N GLY A 82 18.50 -15.57 -4.60
CA GLY A 82 19.18 -14.79 -3.56
C GLY A 82 18.34 -14.51 -2.31
N LEU A 83 17.11 -15.02 -2.23
CA LEU A 83 16.32 -14.95 -1.01
C LEU A 83 16.50 -16.25 -0.19
N PRO A 84 16.87 -16.20 1.09
CA PRO A 84 17.01 -17.40 1.92
C PRO A 84 15.69 -18.18 2.08
N ARG A 85 15.78 -19.51 2.18
CA ARG A 85 14.59 -20.35 2.44
C ARG A 85 13.96 -19.99 3.79
N GLY A 86 12.64 -19.87 3.81
CA GLY A 86 11.87 -19.50 5.01
C GLY A 86 11.75 -17.98 5.23
N VAL A 87 12.41 -17.15 4.43
CA VAL A 87 12.19 -15.70 4.41
C VAL A 87 11.11 -15.40 3.37
N GLU A 88 9.88 -15.24 3.83
CA GLU A 88 8.71 -15.04 2.96
C GLU A 88 7.87 -13.82 3.38
N ASN A 89 8.38 -13.02 4.32
CA ASN A 89 7.72 -11.81 4.82
C ASN A 89 8.63 -10.60 4.62
N LEU A 90 8.06 -9.52 4.07
CA LEU A 90 8.76 -8.25 3.82
C LEU A 90 9.45 -7.71 5.08
N SER A 91 8.79 -7.80 6.24
CA SER A 91 9.34 -7.32 7.52
C SER A 91 10.53 -8.14 8.03
N THR A 92 10.77 -9.33 7.49
CA THR A 92 11.89 -10.21 7.90
C THR A 92 13.00 -10.32 6.86
N ALA A 93 12.78 -9.74 5.67
CA ALA A 93 13.69 -9.86 4.54
C ALA A 93 14.87 -8.88 4.60
N GLY A 94 14.84 -7.87 5.49
CA GLY A 94 15.90 -6.87 5.61
C GLY A 94 16.20 -6.20 4.27
N ALA A 95 17.48 -6.09 3.92
CA ALA A 95 17.94 -5.51 2.65
C ALA A 95 17.45 -6.27 1.39
N ASP A 96 16.97 -7.50 1.54
CA ASP A 96 16.43 -8.30 0.44
C ASP A 96 14.90 -8.15 0.28
N GLY A 97 14.27 -7.20 0.98
CA GLY A 97 12.81 -6.96 0.92
C GLY A 97 12.25 -6.81 -0.49
N TRP A 98 13.00 -6.17 -1.39
CA TRP A 98 12.62 -6.02 -2.80
C TRP A 98 12.38 -7.35 -3.53
N ARG A 99 12.98 -8.45 -3.07
CA ARG A 99 12.74 -9.79 -3.63
C ARG A 99 11.36 -10.33 -3.22
N ILE A 100 10.86 -9.95 -2.05
CA ILE A 100 9.48 -10.22 -1.63
C ILE A 100 8.51 -9.47 -2.54
N ASP A 101 8.80 -8.20 -2.86
CA ASP A 101 8.00 -7.42 -3.79
C ASP A 101 7.99 -8.05 -5.18
N VAL A 102 9.15 -8.49 -5.69
CA VAL A 102 9.25 -9.21 -6.97
C VAL A 102 8.41 -10.49 -6.95
N ALA A 103 8.44 -11.29 -5.89
CA ALA A 103 7.56 -12.44 -5.76
C ALA A 103 6.09 -12.03 -5.83
N ALA A 104 5.72 -10.97 -5.12
CA ALA A 104 4.34 -10.54 -4.95
C ALA A 104 3.75 -9.82 -6.18
N THR A 105 4.57 -9.21 -7.04
CA THR A 105 4.11 -8.49 -8.24
C THR A 105 4.35 -9.27 -9.53
N ASN A 106 5.11 -10.36 -9.49
CA ASN A 106 5.31 -11.23 -10.65
C ASN A 106 4.26 -12.34 -10.69
N GLU A 107 3.26 -12.15 -11.54
CA GLU A 107 2.17 -13.11 -11.76
C GLU A 107 2.69 -14.52 -12.07
N ALA A 108 3.71 -14.66 -12.91
CA ALA A 108 4.22 -15.96 -13.33
C ALA A 108 4.85 -16.77 -12.16
N LEU A 109 5.36 -16.09 -11.13
CA LEU A 109 5.94 -16.74 -9.95
C LEU A 109 4.85 -17.18 -8.95
N THR A 110 3.90 -16.29 -8.64
CA THR A 110 2.98 -16.50 -7.51
C THR A 110 1.62 -17.06 -7.92
N ARG A 111 1.11 -16.72 -9.10
CA ARG A 111 -0.23 -17.17 -9.56
C ARG A 111 -0.40 -18.69 -9.50
N PRO A 112 0.54 -19.55 -9.96
CA PRO A 112 0.31 -21.00 -9.99
C PRO A 112 0.03 -21.59 -8.59
N ALA A 113 0.71 -21.11 -7.56
CA ALA A 113 0.52 -21.56 -6.19
C ALA A 113 -0.83 -21.13 -5.62
N GLN A 114 -1.23 -19.88 -5.87
CA GLN A 114 -2.54 -19.36 -5.47
C GLN A 114 -3.68 -20.02 -6.23
N GLU A 115 -3.51 -20.29 -7.53
CA GLU A 115 -4.49 -20.98 -8.37
C GLU A 115 -4.75 -22.42 -7.90
N ALA A 116 -3.68 -23.16 -7.59
CA ALA A 116 -3.79 -24.50 -7.01
C ALA A 116 -4.53 -24.47 -5.66
N LEU A 117 -4.24 -23.47 -4.81
CA LEU A 117 -4.91 -23.29 -3.53
C LEU A 117 -6.41 -22.98 -3.70
N ILE A 118 -6.75 -22.00 -4.55
CA ILE A 118 -8.11 -21.55 -4.78
C ILE A 118 -8.94 -22.71 -5.35
N SER A 119 -8.40 -23.42 -6.35
CA SER A 119 -9.06 -24.59 -6.94
C SER A 119 -9.26 -25.71 -5.91
N GLY A 120 -8.22 -26.02 -5.12
CA GLY A 120 -8.25 -27.08 -4.11
C GLY A 120 -9.20 -26.80 -2.94
N GLN A 121 -9.32 -25.55 -2.49
CA GLN A 121 -10.27 -25.17 -1.44
C GLN A 121 -11.68 -24.95 -1.98
N SER A 122 -11.81 -24.62 -3.26
CA SER A 122 -13.08 -24.30 -3.94
C SER A 122 -13.93 -23.30 -3.13
N PRO A 123 -13.42 -22.09 -2.80
CA PRO A 123 -14.14 -21.14 -1.95
C PRO A 123 -15.41 -20.61 -2.64
N ASP A 124 -16.34 -20.08 -1.84
CA ASP A 124 -17.58 -19.46 -2.34
C ASP A 124 -17.39 -17.96 -2.65
N ALA A 125 -16.35 -17.31 -2.11
CA ALA A 125 -15.95 -15.95 -2.43
C ALA A 125 -14.44 -15.73 -2.16
N LEU A 126 -13.85 -14.75 -2.83
CA LEU A 126 -12.47 -14.32 -2.62
C LEU A 126 -12.40 -12.88 -2.09
N ILE A 127 -11.50 -12.64 -1.15
CA ILE A 127 -11.01 -11.30 -0.81
C ILE A 127 -9.50 -11.29 -1.04
N THR A 128 -9.05 -10.54 -2.02
CA THR A 128 -7.63 -10.54 -2.43
C THR A 128 -6.98 -9.19 -2.19
N ASP A 129 -5.69 -9.21 -1.89
CA ASP A 129 -4.88 -8.00 -1.90
C ASP A 129 -4.79 -7.43 -3.32
N ALA A 130 -4.73 -6.10 -3.42
CA ALA A 130 -4.64 -5.38 -4.70
C ALA A 130 -3.39 -5.77 -5.51
N HIS A 131 -2.30 -6.19 -4.85
CA HIS A 131 -1.08 -6.64 -5.52
C HIS A 131 -1.28 -7.95 -6.29
N PHE A 132 -2.18 -8.83 -5.83
CA PHE A 132 -2.50 -10.09 -6.50
C PHE A 132 -3.65 -9.90 -7.49
N PHE A 133 -3.52 -8.91 -8.36
CA PHE A 133 -4.55 -8.47 -9.31
C PHE A 133 -5.06 -9.61 -10.22
N TRP A 134 -4.25 -10.65 -10.46
CA TRP A 134 -4.62 -11.82 -11.25
C TRP A 134 -5.72 -12.66 -10.59
N ASN A 135 -5.86 -12.62 -9.25
CA ASN A 135 -6.90 -13.36 -8.54
C ASN A 135 -8.30 -12.90 -8.94
N ALA A 136 -8.46 -11.66 -9.41
CA ALA A 136 -9.74 -11.17 -9.93
C ALA A 136 -10.14 -11.90 -11.23
N GLY A 137 -9.18 -12.15 -12.14
CA GLY A 137 -9.43 -12.91 -13.37
C GLY A 137 -9.65 -14.39 -13.09
N LEU A 138 -8.85 -14.98 -12.19
CA LEU A 138 -9.05 -16.37 -11.76
C LEU A 138 -10.42 -16.58 -11.10
N ALA A 139 -10.89 -15.63 -10.29
CA ALA A 139 -12.22 -15.70 -9.70
C ALA A 139 -13.32 -15.69 -10.76
N GLU A 140 -13.18 -14.85 -11.79
CA GLU A 140 -14.11 -14.79 -12.92
C GLU A 140 -14.13 -16.11 -13.70
N GLU A 141 -12.97 -16.70 -13.98
CA GLU A 141 -12.83 -18.02 -14.62
C GLU A 141 -13.54 -19.13 -13.83
N LEU A 142 -13.49 -19.06 -12.50
CA LEU A 142 -14.11 -20.02 -11.59
C LEU A 142 -15.57 -19.68 -11.24
N GLY A 143 -16.10 -18.54 -11.69
CA GLY A 143 -17.45 -18.08 -11.34
C GLY A 143 -17.62 -17.70 -9.86
N VAL A 144 -16.53 -17.31 -9.19
CA VAL A 144 -16.49 -16.94 -7.76
C VAL A 144 -16.47 -15.42 -7.61
N PRO A 145 -17.31 -14.80 -6.77
CA PRO A 145 -17.22 -13.38 -6.50
C PRO A 145 -15.90 -13.00 -5.83
N CYS A 146 -15.26 -11.95 -6.33
CA CYS A 146 -13.99 -11.44 -5.82
C CYS A 146 -14.12 -9.98 -5.39
N VAL A 147 -13.61 -9.65 -4.20
CA VAL A 147 -13.49 -8.30 -3.67
C VAL A 147 -12.00 -7.99 -3.46
N SER A 148 -11.56 -6.82 -3.90
CA SER A 148 -10.22 -6.34 -3.54
C SER A 148 -10.27 -5.72 -2.15
N PHE A 149 -9.30 -6.01 -1.29
CA PHE A 149 -9.14 -5.32 -0.01
C PHE A 149 -7.85 -4.51 0.00
N SER A 150 -7.99 -3.21 0.24
CA SER A 150 -6.88 -2.25 0.32
C SER A 150 -6.62 -1.89 1.78
N VAL A 151 -5.35 -2.03 2.19
CA VAL A 151 -4.89 -1.58 3.50
C VAL A 151 -4.53 -0.09 3.55
N ILE A 152 -4.38 0.54 2.39
CA ILE A 152 -4.26 2.00 2.25
C ILE A 152 -5.63 2.64 1.98
N GLY A 153 -5.78 3.91 2.38
CA GLY A 153 -7.01 4.68 2.22
C GLY A 153 -7.37 5.02 0.77
N LEU A 154 -8.62 5.44 0.54
CA LEU A 154 -9.06 5.90 -0.78
C LEU A 154 -8.37 7.20 -1.17
N PHE A 155 -8.10 8.09 -0.21
CA PHE A 155 -7.27 9.26 -0.41
C PHE A 155 -5.93 8.89 -1.09
N SER A 156 -5.15 8.00 -0.49
CA SER A 156 -3.84 7.59 -1.00
C SER A 156 -3.95 6.92 -2.36
N GLY A 157 -4.89 5.97 -2.50
CA GLY A 157 -5.16 5.29 -3.76
C GLY A 157 -5.54 6.25 -4.89
N LEU A 158 -6.32 7.29 -4.60
CA LEU A 158 -6.68 8.31 -5.58
C LEU A 158 -5.49 9.23 -5.89
N ALA A 159 -4.80 9.70 -4.86
CA ALA A 159 -3.69 10.64 -4.99
C ALA A 159 -2.55 10.03 -5.81
N MET A 160 -2.20 8.77 -5.58
CA MET A 160 -1.22 8.05 -6.40
C MET A 160 -1.59 8.04 -7.89
N ARG A 161 -2.86 7.84 -8.23
CA ARG A 161 -3.32 7.88 -9.63
C ARG A 161 -3.19 9.27 -10.23
N PHE A 162 -3.52 10.30 -9.45
CA PHE A 162 -3.35 11.69 -9.86
C PHE A 162 -1.88 12.06 -10.03
N VAL A 163 -1.01 11.62 -9.12
CA VAL A 163 0.46 11.78 -9.23
C VAL A 163 0.95 11.14 -10.51
N THR A 164 0.59 9.87 -10.76
CA THR A 164 1.01 9.16 -11.96
C THR A 164 0.54 9.86 -13.24
N ALA A 165 -0.73 10.30 -13.29
CA ALA A 165 -1.26 11.01 -14.43
C ALA A 165 -0.60 12.39 -14.62
N ALA A 166 -0.34 13.12 -13.53
CA ALA A 166 0.32 14.42 -13.60
C ALA A 166 1.79 14.26 -14.05
N ALA A 167 2.54 13.31 -13.50
CA ALA A 167 3.93 13.06 -13.85
C ALA A 167 4.09 12.60 -15.31
N ALA A 168 3.15 11.82 -15.83
CA ALA A 168 3.16 11.42 -17.25
C ALA A 168 2.94 12.58 -18.23
N ASN A 169 2.34 13.68 -17.77
CA ASN A 169 2.08 14.89 -18.55
C ASN A 169 2.97 16.07 -18.14
N ASP A 170 3.96 15.84 -17.27
CA ASP A 170 4.79 16.90 -16.72
C ASP A 170 6.06 17.07 -17.56
N ASP A 171 5.97 17.94 -18.56
CA ASP A 171 7.10 18.36 -19.40
C ASP A 171 7.95 19.47 -18.73
N SER A 172 7.65 19.82 -17.46
CA SER A 172 8.32 20.93 -16.77
C SER A 172 9.51 20.48 -15.91
N ASP A 173 10.53 21.34 -15.86
CA ASP A 173 11.65 21.23 -14.91
C ASP A 173 11.24 21.60 -13.47
N SER A 174 9.94 21.71 -13.18
CA SER A 174 9.44 22.00 -11.83
C SER A 174 9.92 20.96 -10.83
N ALA A 175 10.36 21.40 -9.66
CA ALA A 175 10.69 20.50 -8.55
C ALA A 175 9.43 19.96 -7.83
N GLU A 176 8.25 20.51 -8.12
CA GLU A 176 6.98 20.13 -7.50
C GLU A 176 5.95 19.66 -8.54
N LEU A 177 5.06 18.78 -8.10
CA LEU A 177 3.93 18.25 -8.85
C LEU A 177 2.62 18.70 -8.16
N THR A 178 1.68 19.22 -8.94
CA THR A 178 0.37 19.67 -8.44
C THR A 178 -0.74 18.74 -8.92
N LEU A 179 -1.61 18.29 -8.00
CA LEU A 179 -2.73 17.39 -8.32
C LEU A 179 -3.99 18.18 -8.66
N ALA A 180 -4.02 18.79 -9.84
CA ALA A 180 -5.15 19.57 -10.31
C ALA A 180 -6.45 18.73 -10.38
N GLY A 181 -7.54 19.24 -9.82
CA GLY A 181 -8.85 18.57 -9.82
C GLY A 181 -9.00 17.41 -8.83
N PHE A 182 -8.05 17.27 -7.89
CA PHE A 182 -8.18 16.35 -6.76
C PHE A 182 -9.35 16.79 -5.85
N PRO A 183 -10.17 15.87 -5.31
CA PRO A 183 -11.28 16.25 -4.43
C PRO A 183 -10.80 16.93 -3.14
N GLY A 184 -11.27 18.14 -2.87
CA GLY A 184 -10.92 18.91 -1.66
C GLY A 184 -9.82 19.92 -1.90
N ALA A 185 -8.82 19.95 -1.02
CA ALA A 185 -7.69 20.86 -1.13
C ALA A 185 -6.80 20.50 -2.33
N GLU A 186 -6.27 21.51 -3.02
CA GLU A 186 -5.25 21.30 -4.04
C GLU A 186 -3.98 20.79 -3.36
N LEU A 187 -3.55 19.58 -3.74
CA LEU A 187 -2.36 18.95 -3.18
C LEU A 187 -1.14 19.25 -4.05
N ARG A 188 -0.02 19.55 -3.38
CA ARG A 188 1.28 19.78 -4.01
C ARG A 188 2.32 18.92 -3.33
N PHE A 189 3.19 18.33 -4.14
CA PHE A 189 4.22 17.42 -3.69
C PHE A 189 5.55 17.79 -4.31
N PRO A 190 6.63 17.96 -3.52
CA PRO A 190 7.97 17.90 -4.07
C PRO A 190 8.17 16.55 -4.77
N LYS A 191 8.71 16.57 -6.00
CA LYS A 191 9.00 15.34 -6.76
C LYS A 191 9.98 14.43 -6.03
N SER A 192 10.82 14.98 -5.14
CA SER A 192 11.74 14.21 -4.30
C SER A 192 11.02 13.37 -3.24
N GLU A 193 9.84 13.82 -2.77
CA GLU A 193 8.99 13.16 -1.76
C GLU A 193 8.06 12.09 -2.36
N LEU A 194 8.01 11.99 -3.69
CA LEU A 194 7.17 11.02 -4.38
C LEU A 194 8.00 9.78 -4.77
N PRO A 195 7.46 8.56 -4.53
CA PRO A 195 8.07 7.31 -4.97
C PRO A 195 8.44 7.31 -6.45
N ASP A 196 9.63 6.79 -6.77
CA ASP A 196 10.11 6.74 -8.15
C ASP A 196 9.14 5.94 -9.04
N PHE A 197 8.46 4.92 -8.50
CA PHE A 197 7.47 4.13 -9.27
C PHE A 197 6.24 4.94 -9.71
N LEU A 198 5.92 6.04 -9.03
CA LEU A 198 4.80 6.92 -9.39
C LEU A 198 5.20 7.95 -10.45
N ILE A 199 6.45 8.42 -10.42
CA ILE A 199 6.92 9.54 -11.25
C ILE A 199 7.84 9.13 -12.41
N ARG A 200 8.41 7.92 -12.41
CA ARG A 200 9.33 7.41 -13.44
C ARG A 200 8.79 6.12 -14.06
N GLN A 201 7.77 6.26 -14.90
CA GLN A 201 7.09 5.13 -15.55
C GLN A 201 7.95 4.33 -16.56
N GLY A 202 9.16 4.78 -16.88
CA GLY A 202 10.00 4.19 -17.92
C GLY A 202 11.05 3.17 -17.47
N ASN A 203 11.22 2.89 -16.17
CA ASN A 203 12.40 2.18 -15.65
C ASN A 203 12.14 1.07 -14.61
N LEU A 204 10.89 0.67 -14.35
CA LEU A 204 10.62 -0.51 -13.52
C LEU A 204 10.59 -1.74 -14.42
N ASP A 205 11.70 -2.47 -14.46
CA ASP A 205 11.83 -3.73 -15.19
C ASP A 205 10.74 -4.73 -14.73
N GLY A 206 9.59 -4.76 -15.41
CA GLY A 206 8.61 -5.86 -15.32
C GLY A 206 7.29 -5.61 -14.56
N ILE A 207 7.03 -4.41 -14.02
CA ILE A 207 5.73 -4.11 -13.36
C ILE A 207 4.92 -3.14 -14.23
N ASP A 208 3.85 -3.65 -14.85
CA ASP A 208 2.88 -2.80 -15.57
C ASP A 208 1.96 -2.09 -14.56
N PRO A 209 2.06 -0.75 -14.41
CA PRO A 209 1.32 0.01 -13.40
C PRO A 209 -0.20 -0.02 -13.63
N ASN A 210 -0.67 -0.51 -14.79
CA ASN A 210 -2.10 -0.62 -15.09
C ASN A 210 -2.73 -1.92 -14.57
N LYS A 211 -1.93 -2.93 -14.20
CA LYS A 211 -2.43 -4.26 -13.80
C LYS A 211 -3.23 -4.22 -12.51
N ILE A 212 -2.73 -3.52 -11.48
CA ILE A 212 -3.43 -3.36 -10.21
C ILE A 212 -4.79 -2.65 -10.41
N PRO A 213 -4.85 -1.47 -11.07
CA PRO A 213 -6.11 -0.84 -11.44
C PRO A 213 -7.07 -1.73 -12.24
N GLN A 214 -6.53 -2.52 -13.18
CA GLN A 214 -7.34 -3.41 -14.01
C GLN A 214 -7.97 -4.52 -13.15
N GLY A 215 -7.17 -5.22 -12.34
CA GLY A 215 -7.66 -6.25 -11.41
C GLY A 215 -8.74 -5.73 -10.48
N GLN A 216 -8.51 -4.55 -9.88
CA GLN A 216 -9.50 -3.93 -9.00
C GLN A 216 -10.83 -3.63 -9.70
N ARG A 217 -10.82 -3.19 -10.95
CA ARG A 217 -12.05 -2.92 -11.73
C ARG A 217 -12.80 -4.21 -12.09
N MET A 218 -12.11 -5.35 -12.20
CA MET A 218 -12.73 -6.64 -12.43
C MET A 218 -13.48 -7.14 -11.19
N CYS A 219 -12.95 -6.87 -9.98
CA CYS A 219 -13.61 -7.22 -8.73
C CYS A 219 -15.04 -6.66 -8.62
N HIS A 220 -15.87 -7.34 -7.82
CA HIS A 220 -17.25 -6.93 -7.49
C HIS A 220 -17.27 -5.67 -6.61
N GLY A 221 -16.20 -5.41 -5.87
CA GLY A 221 -16.02 -4.18 -5.12
C GLY A 221 -14.63 -4.04 -4.52
N LEU A 222 -14.43 -2.91 -3.86
CA LEU A 222 -13.23 -2.54 -3.14
C LEU A 222 -13.59 -2.33 -1.66
N ALA A 223 -13.09 -3.19 -0.79
CA ALA A 223 -13.11 -2.97 0.65
C ALA A 223 -11.86 -2.18 1.07
N VAL A 224 -12.03 -1.24 1.99
CA VAL A 224 -10.93 -0.40 2.50
C VAL A 224 -11.04 -0.34 4.02
N ASN A 225 -9.91 -0.53 4.70
CA ASN A 225 -9.82 -0.30 6.14
C ASN A 225 -9.83 1.21 6.42
N ALA A 226 -10.99 1.83 6.33
CA ALA A 226 -11.22 3.23 6.66
C ALA A 226 -12.71 3.45 6.95
N PHE A 227 -13.10 4.66 7.34
CA PHE A 227 -14.48 5.01 7.66
C PHE A 227 -14.94 6.26 6.90
N LEU A 228 -16.26 6.45 6.85
CA LEU A 228 -16.88 7.46 5.99
C LEU A 228 -16.43 8.89 6.31
N GLY A 229 -16.32 9.25 7.59
CA GLY A 229 -15.92 10.59 8.03
C GLY A 229 -14.55 11.03 7.51
N MET A 230 -13.67 10.07 7.22
CA MET A 230 -12.32 10.32 6.69
C MET A 230 -12.26 10.27 5.16
N GLU A 231 -13.11 9.45 4.51
CA GLU A 231 -12.91 9.05 3.11
C GLU A 231 -14.06 9.41 2.14
N GLN A 232 -15.11 10.09 2.61
CA GLN A 232 -16.32 10.31 1.82
C GLN A 232 -16.08 10.96 0.43
N PRO A 233 -15.35 12.09 0.31
CA PRO A 233 -15.15 12.73 -1.01
C PRO A 233 -14.41 11.82 -1.99
N TYR A 234 -13.51 10.97 -1.48
CA TYR A 234 -12.71 10.04 -2.27
C TYR A 234 -13.52 8.82 -2.69
N ARG A 235 -14.40 8.30 -1.82
CA ARG A 235 -15.41 7.28 -2.18
C ARG A 235 -16.28 7.74 -3.34
N GLU A 236 -16.83 8.95 -3.26
CA GLU A 236 -17.66 9.53 -4.31
C GLU A 236 -16.89 9.66 -5.63
N ARG A 237 -15.61 10.06 -5.55
CA ARG A 237 -14.74 10.13 -6.74
C ARG A 237 -14.47 8.76 -7.35
N PHE A 238 -14.15 7.76 -6.55
CA PHE A 238 -13.89 6.39 -7.01
C PHE A 238 -15.08 5.80 -7.78
N LEU A 239 -16.29 6.01 -7.27
CA LEU A 239 -17.52 5.53 -7.92
C LEU A 239 -17.82 6.30 -9.21
N ARG A 240 -17.72 7.64 -9.17
CA ARG A 240 -17.98 8.49 -10.35
C ARG A 240 -17.04 8.18 -11.51
N ASP A 241 -15.77 7.96 -11.22
CA ASP A 241 -14.73 7.72 -12.23
C ASP A 241 -14.66 6.24 -12.65
N GLY A 242 -15.58 5.38 -12.17
CA GLY A 242 -15.61 3.96 -12.51
C GLY A 242 -14.36 3.18 -12.05
N LEU A 243 -13.73 3.63 -10.97
CA LEU A 243 -12.52 2.99 -10.42
C LEU A 243 -12.84 1.77 -9.55
N ALA A 244 -14.07 1.66 -9.10
CA ALA A 244 -14.63 0.48 -8.44
C ALA A 244 -16.13 0.38 -8.74
N LYS A 245 -16.65 -0.84 -8.86
CA LYS A 245 -18.10 -1.09 -9.00
C LYS A 245 -18.84 -0.75 -7.71
N ARG A 246 -18.19 -1.00 -6.57
CA ARG A 246 -18.67 -0.69 -5.22
C ARG A 246 -17.49 -0.43 -4.29
N VAL A 247 -17.71 0.40 -3.27
CA VAL A 247 -16.73 0.71 -2.23
C VAL A 247 -17.35 0.42 -0.86
N TYR A 248 -16.64 -0.34 -0.04
CA TYR A 248 -17.00 -0.66 1.35
C TYR A 248 -15.94 -0.08 2.29
N LEU A 249 -16.33 0.85 3.15
CA LEU A 249 -15.47 1.40 4.18
C LEU A 249 -15.69 0.59 5.45
N VAL A 250 -14.82 -0.39 5.73
CA VAL A 250 -15.05 -1.41 6.77
C VAL A 250 -14.30 -1.14 8.07
N GLY A 251 -13.55 -0.04 8.13
CA GLY A 251 -12.68 0.30 9.24
C GLY A 251 -13.25 1.31 10.24
N PRO A 252 -12.47 1.68 11.27
CA PRO A 252 -11.15 1.11 11.58
C PRO A 252 -11.27 -0.31 12.14
N LEU A 253 -10.58 -1.27 11.51
CA LEU A 253 -10.64 -2.68 11.93
C LEU A 253 -9.91 -2.94 13.26
N SER A 254 -9.00 -2.04 13.65
CA SER A 254 -8.20 -2.11 14.88
C SER A 254 -8.97 -1.82 16.16
N LEU A 255 -10.16 -1.22 16.08
CA LEU A 255 -10.97 -0.90 17.27
C LEU A 255 -11.48 -2.19 17.95
N PRO A 256 -11.34 -2.40 19.26
CA PRO A 256 -11.81 -3.64 19.88
C PRO A 256 -13.34 -3.84 19.70
N GLN A 257 -13.81 -5.09 19.70
CA GLN A 257 -15.24 -5.41 19.76
C GLN A 257 -15.67 -5.75 21.18
N PRO A 258 -16.83 -5.25 21.65
CA PRO A 258 -17.36 -5.64 22.95
C PRO A 258 -17.81 -7.12 22.95
N PRO A 259 -17.62 -7.87 24.06
CA PRO A 259 -16.84 -7.50 25.24
C PRO A 259 -15.34 -7.68 24.96
N ALA A 260 -14.56 -6.61 25.07
CA ALA A 260 -13.12 -6.69 24.97
C ALA A 260 -12.58 -7.31 26.26
N GLU A 261 -12.01 -8.51 26.20
CA GLU A 261 -11.17 -8.98 27.30
C GLU A 261 -9.93 -8.08 27.33
N ALA A 262 -9.77 -7.35 28.43
CA ALA A 262 -8.60 -6.51 28.67
C ALA A 262 -7.38 -7.40 28.96
N ASN A 263 -6.88 -8.12 27.95
CA ASN A 263 -5.57 -8.75 28.00
C ASN A 263 -4.50 -7.71 27.70
N ALA A 264 -4.50 -6.62 28.47
CA ALA A 264 -3.28 -5.88 28.71
C ALA A 264 -2.55 -6.68 29.79
N GLY A 265 -1.72 -7.64 29.39
CA GLY A 265 -0.64 -8.06 30.28
C GLY A 265 0.06 -6.78 30.76
N GLU A 266 0.41 -6.71 32.04
CA GLU A 266 1.10 -5.56 32.66
C GLU A 266 2.42 -5.29 31.94
N ALA A 267 2.35 -4.62 30.80
CA ALA A 267 3.51 -4.16 30.08
C ALA A 267 4.12 -3.05 30.92
N SER A 268 5.40 -3.19 31.27
CA SER A 268 6.14 -2.23 32.10
C SER A 268 6.02 -0.79 31.60
N CYS A 269 5.78 -0.61 30.29
CA CYS A 269 5.55 0.70 29.69
C CYS A 269 4.22 1.36 30.07
N ILE A 270 3.15 0.60 30.36
CA ILE A 270 1.87 1.17 30.82
C ILE A 270 2.03 1.72 32.24
N GLY A 271 2.67 0.97 33.15
CA GLY A 271 2.95 1.47 34.50
C GLY A 271 3.83 2.72 34.51
N TRP A 272 4.75 2.86 33.54
CA TRP A 272 5.50 4.11 33.36
C TRP A 272 4.61 5.27 32.90
N LEU A 273 3.67 5.02 31.99
CA LEU A 273 2.71 6.03 31.53
C LEU A 273 1.77 6.50 32.66
N ASP A 274 1.36 5.61 33.56
CA ASP A 274 0.54 5.95 34.74
C ASP A 274 1.22 7.00 35.65
N SER A 275 2.56 7.03 35.66
CA SER A 275 3.34 8.00 36.45
C SER A 275 3.40 9.40 35.83
N LYS A 276 2.92 9.57 34.59
CA LYS A 276 3.06 10.82 33.83
C LYS A 276 1.77 11.66 33.86
N PRO A 277 1.89 13.01 33.83
CA PRO A 277 0.73 13.86 33.67
C PRO A 277 -0.09 13.54 32.41
N SER A 278 -1.39 13.85 32.44
CA SER A 278 -2.21 13.70 31.24
C SER A 278 -1.67 14.55 30.10
N ARG A 279 -1.67 13.99 28.88
CA ARG A 279 -1.25 14.65 27.64
C ARG A 279 0.18 15.23 27.71
N SER A 280 1.11 14.52 28.34
CA SER A 280 2.51 14.96 28.42
C SER A 280 3.51 14.13 27.63
N VAL A 281 3.16 12.91 27.20
CA VAL A 281 4.10 11.94 26.61
C VAL A 281 4.01 11.91 25.08
N LEU A 282 5.13 12.08 24.38
CA LEU A 282 5.23 11.73 22.97
C LEU A 282 5.46 10.22 22.82
N TYR A 283 4.64 9.51 22.07
CA TYR A 283 4.90 8.12 21.66
C TYR A 283 5.61 8.10 20.30
N GLU A 284 6.57 7.20 20.11
CA GLU A 284 7.44 7.14 18.92
C GLU A 284 7.91 5.72 18.57
N GLN A 285 8.15 5.45 17.28
CA GLN A 285 8.64 4.15 16.78
C GLN A 285 9.82 4.20 15.77
N LEU A 286 10.42 5.36 15.51
CA LEU A 286 11.48 5.52 14.49
C LEU A 286 12.89 5.56 15.09
N HIS A 287 13.88 5.11 14.33
CA HIS A 287 15.26 4.89 14.80
C HIS A 287 16.08 6.17 15.04
N GLU A 288 15.91 7.20 14.22
CA GLU A 288 16.85 8.34 14.16
C GLU A 288 16.38 9.58 14.92
N LEU A 289 16.00 9.39 16.19
CA LEU A 289 15.36 10.46 16.99
C LEU A 289 16.01 10.73 18.35
N ALA A 290 16.96 9.89 18.80
CA ALA A 290 17.54 9.97 20.15
C ALA A 290 17.92 11.39 20.58
N LEU A 291 18.74 12.07 19.77
CA LEU A 291 19.26 13.40 20.09
C LEU A 291 18.16 14.48 20.02
N GLY A 292 17.19 14.33 19.12
CA GLY A 292 16.07 15.24 18.99
C GLY A 292 15.10 15.14 20.17
N LEU A 293 14.79 13.91 20.59
CA LEU A 293 13.97 13.62 21.76
C LEU A 293 14.65 14.13 23.05
N GLU A 294 15.96 13.85 23.19
CA GLU A 294 16.77 14.35 24.31
C GLU A 294 16.69 15.88 24.40
N ALA A 295 16.97 16.57 23.30
CA ALA A 295 17.01 18.03 23.23
C ALA A 295 15.63 18.70 23.33
N SER A 296 14.53 17.98 23.07
CA SER A 296 13.17 18.52 23.22
C SER A 296 12.80 18.88 24.66
N GLY A 297 13.44 18.21 25.63
CA GLY A 297 13.10 18.35 27.06
C GLY A 297 11.73 17.77 27.46
N LYS A 298 10.97 17.17 26.53
CA LYS A 298 9.62 16.64 26.77
C LYS A 298 9.67 15.17 27.22
N PRO A 299 8.65 14.67 27.94
CA PRO A 299 8.51 13.23 28.19
C PRO A 299 8.21 12.45 26.90
N PHE A 300 8.81 11.27 26.73
CA PHE A 300 8.57 10.42 25.56
C PHE A 300 8.70 8.93 25.88
N LEU A 301 7.90 8.12 25.16
CA LEU A 301 8.01 6.67 25.10
C LEU A 301 8.46 6.30 23.70
N TRP A 302 9.60 5.63 23.61
CA TRP A 302 10.22 5.27 22.35
C TRP A 302 10.33 3.76 22.22
N ALA A 303 9.63 3.17 21.25
CA ALA A 303 9.72 1.74 20.96
C ALA A 303 10.63 1.52 19.75
N VAL A 304 11.76 0.83 19.94
CA VAL A 304 12.73 0.49 18.87
C VAL A 304 12.78 -1.02 18.72
N ARG A 305 12.72 -1.54 17.49
CA ARG A 305 12.80 -2.99 17.29
C ARG A 305 14.24 -3.47 17.52
N ALA A 306 14.41 -4.45 18.41
CA ALA A 306 15.71 -5.01 18.76
C ALA A 306 16.50 -5.63 17.59
N ALA A 307 15.81 -5.99 16.49
CA ALA A 307 16.41 -6.64 15.33
C ALA A 307 17.40 -5.74 14.56
N ASP A 308 17.36 -4.43 14.79
CA ASP A 308 18.03 -3.46 13.93
C ASP A 308 19.45 -3.10 14.42
N GLY A 309 19.91 -3.70 15.53
CA GLY A 309 21.26 -3.48 16.08
C GLY A 309 21.54 -2.03 16.53
N TRP A 310 20.53 -1.17 16.45
CA TRP A 310 20.61 0.25 16.72
C TRP A 310 20.64 0.51 18.24
N ALA A 311 21.47 1.46 18.67
CA ALA A 311 21.59 1.88 20.05
C ALA A 311 21.68 3.41 20.15
N PRO A 312 21.11 4.02 21.20
CA PRO A 312 21.23 5.46 21.40
C PRO A 312 22.69 5.84 21.71
N PRO A 313 23.08 7.12 21.54
CA PRO A 313 24.41 7.60 21.86
C PRO A 313 24.82 7.25 23.30
N ALA A 314 26.11 7.03 23.55
CA ALA A 314 26.62 6.69 24.87
C ALA A 314 26.15 7.69 25.94
N GLY A 315 25.69 7.17 27.09
CA GLY A 315 25.15 7.97 28.20
C GLY A 315 23.78 8.61 27.94
N TRP A 316 23.10 8.29 26.82
CA TRP A 316 21.80 8.89 26.50
C TRP A 316 20.73 8.55 27.54
N GLU A 317 20.65 7.29 27.98
CA GLU A 317 19.65 6.84 28.98
C GLU A 317 19.79 7.64 30.30
N GLU A 318 21.02 7.96 30.71
CA GLU A 318 21.30 8.79 31.90
C GLU A 318 20.89 10.26 31.69
N ARG A 319 21.13 10.83 30.50
CA ARG A 319 20.78 12.22 30.19
C ARG A 319 19.26 12.44 30.07
N VAL A 320 18.54 11.43 29.56
CA VAL A 320 17.07 11.52 29.46
C VAL A 320 16.39 11.25 30.79
N GLY A 321 16.96 10.37 31.61
CA GLY A 321 16.46 10.05 32.94
C GLY A 321 15.01 9.60 32.92
N ASP A 322 14.20 10.07 33.87
CA ASP A 322 12.80 9.69 34.02
C ASP A 322 11.88 10.24 32.92
N ARG A 323 12.36 11.15 32.07
CA ARG A 323 11.58 11.72 30.95
C ARG A 323 11.45 10.76 29.78
N GLY A 324 12.40 9.87 29.58
CA GLY A 324 12.42 8.94 28.44
C GLY A 324 12.27 7.50 28.86
N LEU A 325 11.40 6.74 28.18
CA LEU A 325 11.38 5.28 28.27
C LEU A 325 11.70 4.68 26.90
N LEU A 326 12.79 3.93 26.82
CA LEU A 326 13.15 3.14 25.63
C LEU A 326 12.69 1.69 25.82
N VAL A 327 11.79 1.22 24.96
CA VAL A 327 11.30 -0.15 24.92
C VAL A 327 11.87 -0.84 23.69
N ARG A 328 12.56 -1.98 23.89
CA ARG A 328 13.20 -2.75 22.80
C ARG A 328 12.38 -3.95 22.33
N ASP A 329 11.39 -4.33 23.13
CA ASP A 329 10.48 -5.45 22.88
C ASP A 329 9.15 -4.97 22.27
N TRP A 330 8.25 -5.91 22.02
CA TRP A 330 6.89 -5.61 21.59
C TRP A 330 6.18 -4.66 22.56
N VAL A 331 5.44 -3.70 22.01
CA VAL A 331 4.63 -2.74 22.77
C VAL A 331 3.13 -2.89 22.45
N PRO A 332 2.24 -2.74 23.46
CA PRO A 332 0.81 -2.69 23.23
C PRO A 332 0.41 -1.31 22.67
N GLN A 333 0.76 -1.05 21.41
CA GLN A 333 0.60 0.26 20.76
C GLN A 333 -0.80 0.87 20.95
N THR A 334 -1.86 0.09 20.73
CA THR A 334 -3.25 0.55 20.91
C THR A 334 -3.52 1.02 22.35
N ALA A 335 -2.95 0.32 23.35
CA ALA A 335 -3.08 0.70 24.75
C ALA A 335 -2.27 1.97 25.07
N ILE A 336 -1.06 2.10 24.52
CA ILE A 336 -0.24 3.32 24.66
C ILE A 336 -0.98 4.52 24.06
N LEU A 337 -1.49 4.41 22.84
CA LEU A 337 -2.22 5.48 22.18
C LEU A 337 -3.50 5.88 22.94
N SER A 338 -4.20 4.90 23.52
CA SER A 338 -5.41 5.14 24.32
C SER A 338 -5.13 5.68 25.72
N HIS A 339 -3.86 5.70 26.15
CA HIS A 339 -3.50 6.10 27.51
C HIS A 339 -3.64 7.62 27.71
N PRO A 340 -4.25 8.11 28.81
CA PRO A 340 -4.46 9.54 29.04
C PRO A 340 -3.19 10.42 29.09
N ALA A 341 -2.04 9.82 29.39
CA ALA A 341 -0.73 10.49 29.37
C ALA A 341 -0.20 10.76 27.96
N THR A 342 -0.68 10.02 26.95
CA THR A 342 -0.22 10.16 25.57
C THR A 342 -0.69 11.48 24.98
N ALA A 343 0.27 12.31 24.63
CA ALA A 343 0.06 13.63 24.06
C ALA A 343 0.01 13.55 22.54
N ALA A 344 1.02 13.00 21.91
CA ALA A 344 1.10 12.94 20.46
C ALA A 344 1.77 11.63 20.05
N PHE A 345 1.56 11.25 18.80
CA PHE A 345 2.24 10.13 18.19
C PHE A 345 3.09 10.65 17.04
N LEU A 346 4.41 10.49 17.14
CA LEU A 346 5.30 10.72 16.01
C LEU A 346 5.43 9.39 15.24
N THR A 347 5.19 9.47 13.93
CA THR A 347 4.99 8.29 13.11
C THR A 347 5.43 8.52 11.67
N HIS A 348 5.79 7.43 11.01
CA HIS A 348 6.06 7.40 9.58
C HIS A 348 4.83 7.48 8.67
N CYS A 349 3.63 7.71 9.20
CA CYS A 349 2.41 7.85 8.40
C CYS A 349 2.05 6.58 7.59
N GLY A 350 2.25 5.40 8.16
CA GLY A 350 1.64 4.19 7.62
C GLY A 350 0.14 4.13 7.95
N SER A 351 -0.69 3.70 7.01
CA SER A 351 -2.16 3.76 7.11
C SER A 351 -2.74 3.12 8.38
N SER A 352 -2.18 1.98 8.81
CA SER A 352 -2.63 1.31 10.04
C SER A 352 -2.33 2.14 11.29
N SER A 353 -1.12 2.71 11.39
CA SER A 353 -0.72 3.58 12.50
C SER A 353 -1.53 4.87 12.54
N LEU A 354 -1.83 5.46 11.37
CA LEU A 354 -2.70 6.63 11.25
C LEU A 354 -4.10 6.32 11.77
N LEU A 355 -4.71 5.21 11.34
CA LEU A 355 -6.04 4.81 11.78
C LEU A 355 -6.11 4.53 13.28
N GLU A 356 -5.10 3.90 13.87
CA GLU A 356 -5.03 3.69 15.31
C GLU A 356 -4.95 5.01 16.09
N ALA A 357 -4.16 5.98 15.61
CA ALA A 357 -4.07 7.29 16.22
C ALA A 357 -5.38 8.08 16.12
N VAL A 358 -6.01 8.06 14.94
CA VAL A 358 -7.33 8.67 14.71
C VAL A 358 -8.37 8.05 15.63
N ALA A 359 -8.41 6.72 15.73
CA ALA A 359 -9.35 6.01 16.59
C ALA A 359 -9.12 6.29 18.09
N ALA A 360 -7.88 6.59 18.50
CA ALA A 360 -7.54 6.99 19.86
C ALA A 360 -7.70 8.50 20.12
N GLY A 361 -7.95 9.31 19.09
CA GLY A 361 -8.02 10.78 19.21
C GLY A 361 -6.67 11.42 19.55
N VAL A 362 -5.58 10.82 19.09
CA VAL A 362 -4.21 11.29 19.32
C VAL A 362 -3.70 12.06 18.10
N PRO A 363 -3.25 13.32 18.25
CA PRO A 363 -2.68 14.09 17.15
C PRO A 363 -1.28 13.59 16.76
N LEU A 364 -0.89 13.93 15.54
CA LEU A 364 0.27 13.33 14.87
C LEU A 364 1.42 14.31 14.64
N LEU A 365 2.65 13.82 14.78
CA LEU A 365 3.84 14.43 14.19
C LEU A 365 4.35 13.50 13.08
N THR A 366 4.52 14.03 11.86
CA THR A 366 4.71 13.18 10.68
C THR A 366 6.17 13.11 10.23
N TRP A 367 6.62 11.88 9.98
CA TRP A 367 7.94 11.52 9.48
C TRP A 367 7.86 10.42 8.41
N PRO A 368 7.22 10.68 7.26
CA PRO A 368 7.17 9.71 6.17
C PRO A 368 8.57 9.27 5.72
N LEU A 369 8.68 8.00 5.36
CA LEU A 369 9.92 7.36 4.91
C LEU A 369 9.81 6.88 3.46
N VAL A 370 8.74 6.15 3.12
CA VAL A 370 8.61 5.40 1.86
C VAL A 370 7.16 5.28 1.37
N PHE A 371 6.97 4.71 0.17
CA PHE A 371 5.66 4.38 -0.40
C PHE A 371 4.70 5.58 -0.38
N ASP A 372 3.45 5.38 0.06
CA ASP A 372 2.41 6.41 0.09
C ASP A 372 2.45 7.30 1.33
N GLN A 373 3.46 7.17 2.20
CA GLN A 373 3.49 7.87 3.49
C GLN A 373 3.57 9.38 3.34
N PHE A 374 4.28 9.90 2.34
CA PHE A 374 4.31 11.33 2.03
C PHE A 374 2.95 11.84 1.51
N ILE A 375 2.19 10.96 0.85
CA ILE A 375 0.81 11.25 0.47
C ILE A 375 -0.07 11.27 1.72
N GLU A 376 0.01 10.26 2.59
CA GLU A 376 -0.73 10.23 3.85
C GLU A 376 -0.41 11.41 4.77
N GLU A 377 0.83 11.89 4.77
CA GLU A 377 1.20 13.11 5.50
C GLU A 377 0.32 14.29 5.07
N ARG A 378 0.01 14.46 3.77
CA ARG A 378 -0.90 15.52 3.31
C ARG A 378 -2.34 15.31 3.77
N LEU A 379 -2.79 14.07 3.89
CA LEU A 379 -4.08 13.77 4.51
C LEU A 379 -4.08 14.26 5.97
N VAL A 380 -3.02 14.00 6.72
CA VAL A 380 -2.88 14.40 8.13
C VAL A 380 -2.79 15.92 8.30
N THR A 381 -1.92 16.58 7.53
CA THR A 381 -1.57 17.99 7.76
C THR A 381 -2.53 18.95 7.06
N ASP A 382 -2.87 18.68 5.80
CA ASP A 382 -3.52 19.68 4.95
C ASP A 382 -5.05 19.48 4.91
N VAL A 383 -5.48 18.20 4.93
CA VAL A 383 -6.90 17.81 4.81
C VAL A 383 -7.56 17.66 6.18
N LEU A 384 -7.09 16.72 7.01
CA LEU A 384 -7.68 16.41 8.31
C LEU A 384 -7.25 17.40 9.39
N ARG A 385 -6.06 18.01 9.24
CA ARG A 385 -5.45 18.96 10.18
C ARG A 385 -5.36 18.40 11.60
N ILE A 386 -4.93 17.14 11.70
CA ILE A 386 -4.74 16.41 12.96
C ILE A 386 -3.26 16.24 13.33
N GLY A 387 -2.36 16.89 12.60
CA GLY A 387 -0.93 16.80 12.86
C GLY A 387 -0.10 17.83 12.09
N GLU A 388 1.20 17.81 12.37
CA GLU A 388 2.20 18.66 11.72
C GLU A 388 3.41 17.83 11.25
N ARG A 389 4.10 18.37 10.23
CA ARG A 389 5.40 17.85 9.80
C ARG A 389 6.44 18.08 10.88
N VAL A 390 7.27 17.08 11.13
CA VAL A 390 8.43 17.24 12.03
C VAL A 390 9.48 18.19 11.44
N TRP A 391 9.53 18.30 10.11
CA TRP A 391 10.51 19.09 9.39
C TRP A 391 10.03 19.51 8.00
N ASP A 392 10.17 20.79 7.68
CA ASP A 392 9.77 21.40 6.40
C ASP A 392 10.91 21.48 5.38
N GLY A 393 12.11 21.01 5.73
CA GLY A 393 13.22 20.96 4.79
C GLY A 393 13.04 19.89 3.71
N PRO A 394 13.95 19.87 2.71
CA PRO A 394 13.86 18.91 1.60
C PRO A 394 13.78 17.50 2.16
N ARG A 395 12.91 16.66 1.59
CA ARG A 395 12.80 15.22 1.87
C ARG A 395 12.88 14.36 0.62
N SER A 396 13.41 13.15 0.79
CA SER A 396 13.41 12.18 -0.29
C SER A 396 13.18 10.74 0.15
N VAL A 397 12.24 10.09 -0.52
CA VAL A 397 12.02 8.64 -0.47
C VAL A 397 13.19 7.85 -1.05
N ARG A 398 14.03 8.47 -1.89
CA ARG A 398 15.06 7.76 -2.67
C ARG A 398 16.17 7.15 -1.81
N HIS A 399 16.45 7.72 -0.63
CA HIS A 399 17.45 7.15 0.26
C HIS A 399 16.97 5.81 0.83
N GLU A 400 15.72 5.77 1.26
CA GLU A 400 15.07 4.57 1.78
C GLU A 400 14.77 3.57 0.64
N GLU A 401 14.25 4.03 -0.51
CA GLU A 401 14.02 3.18 -1.68
C GLU A 401 15.32 2.58 -2.22
N ALA A 402 16.45 3.30 -2.21
CA ALA A 402 17.74 2.77 -2.65
C ALA A 402 18.22 1.57 -1.80
N MET A 403 17.71 1.40 -0.57
CA MET A 403 17.94 0.20 0.23
C MET A 403 16.98 -0.96 -0.12
N VAL A 404 15.96 -0.70 -0.94
CA VAL A 404 14.88 -1.63 -1.34
C VAL A 404 14.82 -1.81 -2.88
N VAL A 405 15.88 -1.52 -3.63
CA VAL A 405 15.97 -1.88 -5.07
C VAL A 405 17.22 -2.70 -5.39
N PRO A 406 17.23 -3.48 -6.50
CA PRO A 406 18.36 -4.32 -6.86
C PRO A 406 19.67 -3.54 -6.97
N ALA A 407 20.79 -4.13 -6.56
CA ALA A 407 22.13 -3.52 -6.60
C ALA A 407 22.52 -2.89 -7.96
N ALA A 408 21.99 -3.39 -9.08
CA ALA A 408 22.22 -2.83 -10.42
C ALA A 408 21.42 -1.54 -10.70
N ALA A 409 20.22 -1.40 -10.13
CA ALA A 409 19.46 -0.16 -10.12
C ALA A 409 20.06 0.83 -9.12
N VAL A 410 20.53 0.34 -7.97
CA VAL A 410 21.30 1.11 -6.99
C VAL A 410 22.58 1.67 -7.62
N ALA A 411 23.34 0.91 -8.40
CA ALA A 411 24.51 1.44 -9.09
C ALA A 411 24.20 2.58 -10.08
N ARG A 412 23.03 2.55 -10.73
CA ARG A 412 22.55 3.62 -11.63
C ARG A 412 21.99 4.83 -10.88
N ALA A 413 21.30 4.60 -9.76
CA ALA A 413 20.80 5.65 -8.88
C ALA A 413 21.95 6.33 -8.12
N VAL A 414 22.87 5.56 -7.54
CA VAL A 414 24.08 6.05 -6.85
C VAL A 414 25.03 6.79 -7.80
N ALA A 415 25.06 6.44 -9.09
CA ALA A 415 25.81 7.21 -10.09
C ALA A 415 25.23 8.61 -10.37
N SER A 416 23.92 8.82 -10.13
CA SER A 416 23.27 10.13 -10.22
C SER A 416 23.20 10.89 -8.89
N VAL A 417 23.41 10.22 -7.75
CA VAL A 417 23.64 10.84 -6.43
C VAL A 417 25.12 11.24 -6.29
N ARG A 418 25.58 12.20 -7.10
CA ARG A 418 26.82 12.93 -6.81
C ARG A 418 26.45 14.32 -6.33
N HIS A 419 26.65 14.54 -5.02
CA HIS A 419 26.42 15.76 -4.25
C HIS A 419 25.00 16.01 -3.73
N GLU A 420 24.56 15.24 -2.73
CA GLU A 420 23.70 15.79 -1.67
C GLU A 420 24.27 15.28 -0.33
N GLU A 421 24.65 16.21 0.56
CA GLU A 421 24.88 15.87 1.96
C GLU A 421 23.65 15.13 2.46
N ALA A 422 23.87 14.00 3.14
CA ALA A 422 22.82 13.10 3.61
C ALA A 422 21.65 13.91 4.16
N MET A 423 20.52 13.72 3.51
CA MET A 423 19.31 14.49 3.65
C MET A 423 18.63 14.03 4.97
N VAL A 424 19.32 14.29 6.08
CA VAL A 424 19.01 13.83 7.44
C VAL A 424 18.28 14.94 8.15
N VAL A 425 17.14 14.61 8.77
CA VAL A 425 16.38 15.57 9.57
C VAL A 425 17.23 15.99 10.78
N PRO A 426 17.55 17.28 10.96
CA PRO A 426 18.40 17.70 12.07
C PRO A 426 17.74 17.43 13.41
N ALA A 427 18.49 16.90 14.39
CA ALA A 427 17.99 16.70 15.76
C ALA A 427 17.36 17.96 16.36
N ALA A 428 17.92 19.14 16.06
CA ALA A 428 17.36 20.42 16.49
C ALA A 428 15.99 20.75 15.85
N ALA A 429 15.71 20.27 14.63
CA ALA A 429 14.39 20.40 14.01
C ALA A 429 13.37 19.53 14.75
N VAL A 430 13.72 18.27 15.04
CA VAL A 430 12.91 17.36 15.84
C VAL A 430 12.59 17.96 17.21
N ALA A 431 13.62 18.43 17.93
CA ALA A 431 13.47 19.02 19.24
C ALA A 431 12.49 20.21 19.22
N ARG A 432 12.62 21.12 18.24
CA ARG A 432 11.72 22.26 18.08
C ARG A 432 10.29 21.84 17.73
N ALA A 433 10.11 20.90 16.81
CA ALA A 433 8.80 20.41 16.42
C ALA A 433 8.08 19.77 17.60
N VAL A 434 8.73 18.86 18.32
CA VAL A 434 8.18 18.22 19.52
C VAL A 434 7.89 19.23 20.62
N ALA A 435 8.82 20.15 20.90
CA ALA A 435 8.64 21.15 21.93
C ALA A 435 7.41 22.03 21.67
N ARG A 436 7.32 22.58 20.44
CA ARG A 436 6.22 23.44 19.97
C ARG A 436 4.89 22.70 19.94
N PHE A 437 4.86 21.47 19.45
CA PHE A 437 3.63 20.70 19.33
C PHE A 437 3.03 20.35 20.70
N LEU A 438 3.89 20.21 21.71
CA LEU A 438 3.50 19.97 23.11
C LEU A 438 3.45 21.25 23.96
N GLU A 439 3.31 22.43 23.34
CA GLU A 439 3.02 23.68 24.06
C GLU A 439 1.51 23.80 24.35
N PRO A 440 1.12 24.11 25.60
CA PRO A 440 -0.29 24.31 25.94
C PRO A 440 -0.93 25.45 25.12
N GLY A 441 -2.13 25.20 24.58
CA GLY A 441 -2.86 26.14 23.74
C GLY A 441 -2.27 26.33 22.33
N GLY A 442 -1.25 25.55 21.97
CA GLY A 442 -0.61 25.60 20.67
C GLY A 442 -1.32 24.77 19.60
N VAL A 443 -0.62 24.59 18.48
CA VAL A 443 -1.07 23.82 17.30
C VAL A 443 -1.43 22.37 17.62
N GLY A 444 -0.71 21.73 18.55
CA GLY A 444 -0.99 20.35 18.96
C GLY A 444 -2.31 20.18 19.71
N ASP A 445 -2.75 21.20 20.48
CA ASP A 445 -4.06 21.18 21.14
C ASP A 445 -5.20 21.37 20.14
N ALA A 446 -5.02 22.24 19.14
CA ALA A 446 -5.99 22.37 18.04
C ALA A 446 -6.10 21.07 17.22
N ALA A 447 -4.96 20.47 16.87
CA ALA A 447 -4.90 19.17 16.20
C ALA A 447 -5.58 18.06 17.03
N ARG A 448 -5.41 18.08 18.36
CA ARG A 448 -6.07 17.12 19.25
C ARG A 448 -7.57 17.24 19.23
N LEU A 449 -8.12 18.45 19.30
CA LEU A 449 -9.58 18.64 19.25
C LEU A 449 -10.15 18.00 17.98
N ARG A 450 -9.48 18.23 16.84
CA ARG A 450 -9.90 17.64 15.58
C ARG A 450 -9.72 16.12 15.53
N ALA A 451 -8.63 15.60 16.09
CA ALA A 451 -8.42 14.15 16.23
C ALA A 451 -9.50 13.50 17.10
N GLN A 452 -9.94 14.16 18.18
CA GLN A 452 -11.01 13.67 19.07
C GLN A 452 -12.38 13.65 18.40
N GLU A 453 -12.69 14.65 17.57
CA GLU A 453 -13.90 14.64 16.73
C GLU A 453 -13.89 13.45 15.77
N LEU A 454 -12.78 13.23 15.06
CA LEU A 454 -12.65 12.07 14.16
C LEU A 454 -12.66 10.74 14.91
N ALA A 455 -12.13 10.68 16.14
CA ALA A 455 -12.23 9.50 16.98
C ALA A 455 -13.70 9.16 17.26
N ALA A 456 -14.50 10.16 17.67
CA ALA A 456 -15.92 9.96 17.91
C ALA A 456 -16.65 9.45 16.65
N GLU A 457 -16.33 9.99 15.47
CA GLU A 457 -16.85 9.50 14.19
C GLU A 457 -16.41 8.07 13.87
N ALA A 458 -15.14 7.73 14.12
CA ALA A 458 -14.59 6.39 13.90
C ALA A 458 -15.27 5.33 14.78
N HIS A 459 -15.45 5.63 16.08
CA HIS A 459 -16.19 4.76 17.01
C HIS A 459 -17.66 4.62 16.60
N ALA A 460 -18.31 5.72 16.22
CA ALA A 460 -19.69 5.69 15.73
C ALA A 460 -19.83 4.90 14.41
N ALA A 461 -18.82 4.91 13.55
CA ALA A 461 -18.82 4.20 12.29
C ALA A 461 -18.82 2.67 12.46
N VAL A 462 -18.09 2.15 13.45
CA VAL A 462 -18.00 0.71 13.73
C VAL A 462 -19.07 0.20 14.71
N ALA A 463 -19.70 1.09 15.47
CA ALA A 463 -20.83 0.75 16.33
C ALA A 463 -22.02 0.19 15.53
N GLU A 464 -22.92 -0.54 16.21
CA GLU A 464 -24.11 -1.09 15.58
C GLU A 464 -24.94 0.01 14.90
N GLY A 465 -25.27 -0.19 13.61
CA GLY A 465 -25.95 0.79 12.77
C GLY A 465 -25.04 1.85 12.13
N GLY A 466 -23.78 1.93 12.54
CA GLY A 466 -22.75 2.82 11.99
C GLY A 466 -22.47 2.59 10.50
N SER A 467 -21.74 3.52 9.87
CA SER A 467 -21.43 3.43 8.43
C SER A 467 -20.59 2.20 8.09
N SER A 468 -19.55 1.92 8.86
CA SER A 468 -18.65 0.80 8.61
C SER A 468 -19.29 -0.53 8.99
N TYR A 469 -20.09 -0.54 10.06
CA TYR A 469 -20.95 -1.67 10.41
C TYR A 469 -21.88 -2.05 9.25
N ARG A 470 -22.55 -1.06 8.63
CA ARG A 470 -23.42 -1.30 7.48
C ARG A 470 -22.66 -1.74 6.23
N ASP A 471 -21.54 -1.10 5.91
CA ASP A 471 -20.73 -1.46 4.74
C ASP A 471 -20.14 -2.88 4.87
N LEU A 472 -19.74 -3.30 6.09
CA LEU A 472 -19.27 -4.68 6.35
C LEU A 472 -20.38 -5.72 6.16
N ARG A 473 -21.59 -5.46 6.68
CA ARG A 473 -22.73 -6.36 6.45
C ARG A 473 -23.11 -6.42 4.98
N ARG A 474 -23.09 -5.27 4.31
CA ARG A 474 -23.40 -5.19 2.89
C ARG A 474 -22.37 -5.92 2.03
N LEU A 475 -21.09 -5.87 2.40
CA LEU A 475 -20.04 -6.68 1.77
C LEU A 475 -20.39 -8.18 1.82
N VAL A 476 -20.83 -8.69 2.98
CA VAL A 476 -21.27 -10.09 3.11
C VAL A 476 -22.51 -10.37 2.25
N ASP A 477 -23.53 -9.51 2.31
CA ASP A 477 -24.76 -9.67 1.54
C ASP A 477 -24.49 -9.69 0.03
N ASP A 478 -23.66 -8.76 -0.46
CA ASP A 478 -23.29 -8.68 -1.88
C ASP A 478 -22.55 -9.94 -2.34
N MET A 479 -21.69 -10.54 -1.50
CA MET A 479 -21.02 -11.81 -1.84
C MET A 479 -21.99 -13.00 -1.85
N VAL A 480 -22.96 -13.03 -0.92
CA VAL A 480 -24.01 -14.07 -0.88
C VAL A 480 -24.91 -13.96 -2.12
N GLU A 481 -25.36 -12.75 -2.46
CA GLU A 481 -26.16 -12.46 -3.66
C GLU A 481 -25.40 -12.86 -4.93
N ALA A 482 -24.11 -12.50 -5.04
CA ALA A 482 -23.29 -12.84 -6.20
C ALA A 482 -23.07 -14.35 -6.38
N ARG A 483 -22.86 -15.10 -5.28
CA ARG A 483 -22.77 -16.57 -5.30
C ARG A 483 -24.07 -17.20 -5.83
N ALA A 484 -25.22 -16.72 -5.36
CA ALA A 484 -26.52 -17.24 -5.78
C ALA A 484 -26.74 -17.01 -7.30
N ALA A 485 -26.42 -15.80 -7.78
CA ALA A 485 -26.52 -15.47 -9.20
C ALA A 485 -25.57 -16.33 -10.08
N GLY A 486 -24.34 -16.59 -9.61
CA GLY A 486 -23.39 -17.47 -10.29
C GLY A 486 -23.87 -18.93 -10.37
N GLY A 487 -24.52 -19.42 -9.32
CA GLY A 487 -25.12 -20.76 -9.28
C GLY A 487 -26.30 -20.92 -10.25
N GLU A 488 -27.16 -19.92 -10.36
CA GLU A 488 -28.28 -19.92 -11.32
C GLU A 488 -27.80 -19.83 -12.78
N ALA A 489 -26.77 -19.03 -13.05
CA ALA A 489 -26.15 -18.93 -14.38
C ALA A 489 -25.46 -20.24 -14.80
N ALA A 490 -24.83 -20.97 -13.86
CA ALA A 490 -24.24 -22.28 -14.11
C ALA A 490 -25.29 -23.40 -14.29
N ALA A 491 -26.47 -23.25 -13.70
CA ALA A 491 -27.59 -24.20 -13.80
C ALA A 491 -28.47 -24.00 -15.06
N ALA A 492 -28.32 -22.88 -15.77
CA ALA A 492 -29.02 -22.65 -17.03
C ALA A 492 -28.50 -23.61 -18.12
N PRO A 493 -29.38 -24.36 -18.81
CA PRO A 493 -28.95 -25.27 -19.87
C PRO A 493 -28.32 -24.48 -21.02
N GLN A 494 -27.04 -24.74 -21.28
CA GLN A 494 -26.36 -24.16 -22.43
C GLN A 494 -27.09 -24.59 -23.73
N PRO A 495 -27.33 -23.67 -24.67
CA PRO A 495 -27.97 -24.02 -25.94
C PRO A 495 -27.09 -25.02 -26.69
N GLN A 496 -27.68 -26.17 -27.02
CA GLN A 496 -27.02 -27.22 -27.79
C GLN A 496 -26.53 -26.66 -29.13
N VAL A 497 -25.21 -26.62 -29.31
CA VAL A 497 -24.60 -26.33 -30.61
C VAL A 497 -24.90 -27.51 -31.54
N VAL A 498 -25.88 -27.33 -32.42
CA VAL A 498 -26.16 -28.26 -33.51
C VAL A 498 -25.00 -28.20 -34.50
N ALA A 499 -24.18 -29.24 -34.52
CA ALA A 499 -23.12 -29.40 -35.50
C ALA A 499 -23.73 -29.66 -36.90
N GLY A 500 -23.43 -28.80 -37.86
CA GLY A 500 -23.53 -29.14 -39.28
C GLY A 500 -23.88 -27.99 -40.22
N ARG A 501 -22.86 -27.48 -40.94
CA ARG A 501 -22.77 -27.53 -42.41
C ARG A 501 -21.45 -26.90 -42.87
N LYS A 502 -20.72 -27.66 -43.70
CA LYS A 502 -19.46 -27.29 -44.34
C LYS A 502 -19.64 -26.05 -45.22
N ALA A 503 -18.74 -25.08 -45.09
CA ALA A 503 -18.65 -23.93 -45.98
C ALA A 503 -18.07 -24.34 -47.36
N GLN A 504 -18.80 -24.01 -48.43
CA GLN A 504 -18.33 -24.07 -49.81
C GLN A 504 -17.65 -22.75 -50.16
N SER A 505 -16.43 -22.83 -50.71
CA SER A 505 -15.64 -21.72 -51.22
C SER A 505 -16.22 -21.16 -52.52
N CYS A 506 -16.42 -19.84 -52.60
CA CYS A 506 -16.63 -19.13 -53.87
C CYS A 506 -15.53 -18.08 -54.06
N SER A 507 -14.79 -18.23 -55.15
CA SER A 507 -13.80 -17.31 -55.72
C SER A 507 -14.48 -16.14 -56.44
N PHE A 508 -13.90 -14.93 -56.36
CA PHE A 508 -14.31 -13.78 -57.18
C PHE A 508 -13.10 -13.06 -57.79
N GLU A 509 -13.12 -12.90 -59.12
CA GLU A 509 -12.21 -12.10 -59.94
C GLU A 509 -12.57 -10.60 -59.92
N PRO A 510 -11.61 -9.67 -60.16
CA PRO A 510 -11.89 -8.24 -60.20
C PRO A 510 -12.12 -7.73 -61.63
N ARG A 511 -13.18 -6.92 -61.85
CA ARG A 511 -13.36 -6.11 -63.07
C ARG A 511 -13.57 -4.62 -62.78
N ARG A 512 -12.60 -3.85 -63.28
CA ARG A 512 -12.55 -2.50 -63.90
C ARG A 512 -13.55 -1.38 -63.52
N MET A 513 -12.94 -0.22 -63.29
CA MET A 513 -13.47 1.16 -63.18
C MET A 513 -14.33 1.62 -64.37
N ALA A 514 -15.28 2.52 -64.09
CA ALA A 514 -15.76 3.55 -65.00
C ALA A 514 -16.07 4.85 -64.22
N ALA A 515 -15.86 5.98 -64.89
CA ALA A 515 -15.70 7.31 -64.30
C ALA A 515 -16.94 8.23 -64.45
N ALA A 516 -16.93 9.27 -63.61
CA ALA A 516 -17.43 10.63 -63.79
C ALA A 516 -18.94 10.93 -63.80
N ARG A 517 -19.36 11.82 -62.89
CA ARG A 517 -19.92 13.15 -63.22
C ARG A 517 -19.84 14.13 -62.04
N SER A 518 -19.45 15.34 -62.37
CA SER A 518 -19.21 16.52 -61.54
C SER A 518 -20.48 17.31 -61.23
N VAL A 519 -20.60 17.86 -60.01
CA VAL A 519 -21.31 19.12 -59.72
C VAL A 519 -20.51 19.90 -58.66
N THR A 520 -20.34 21.20 -58.91
CA THR A 520 -19.46 22.15 -58.22
C THR A 520 -20.19 22.95 -57.13
N LEU A 521 -19.60 22.96 -55.92
CA LEU A 521 -19.42 24.01 -54.89
C LEU A 521 -20.35 25.24 -54.76
N SER A 522 -20.79 25.50 -53.51
CA SER A 522 -20.46 26.71 -52.73
C SER A 522 -20.68 26.43 -51.21
N SER A 523 -19.60 26.36 -50.41
CA SER A 523 -19.03 27.39 -49.52
C SER A 523 -19.69 27.52 -48.13
N GLY A 524 -19.00 27.10 -47.07
CA GLY A 524 -19.40 27.43 -45.69
C GLY A 524 -18.73 26.61 -44.57
N ARG A 525 -17.42 26.84 -44.37
CA ARG A 525 -16.60 26.61 -43.14
C ARG A 525 -17.05 25.56 -42.10
N SER A 526 -16.30 24.45 -42.12
CA SER A 526 -15.61 23.79 -40.99
C SER A 526 -16.40 23.34 -39.74
N GLY A 527 -16.97 22.13 -39.79
CA GLY A 527 -16.90 21.15 -38.69
C GLY A 527 -15.63 20.31 -38.82
N ALA A 528 -15.38 19.22 -38.10
CA ALA A 528 -15.94 18.58 -36.91
C ALA A 528 -14.99 17.40 -36.58
N CYS A 529 -15.14 16.89 -35.36
CA CYS A 529 -14.91 15.53 -34.86
C CYS A 529 -14.64 14.33 -35.83
N LEU A 530 -13.85 13.39 -35.27
CA LEU A 530 -13.88 11.90 -35.33
C LEU A 530 -13.18 11.10 -36.46
N PHE A 531 -12.22 10.27 -36.01
CA PHE A 531 -11.71 8.94 -36.48
C PHE A 531 -11.24 8.75 -37.95
N PRO A 532 -10.20 7.93 -38.18
CA PRO A 532 -10.43 6.49 -38.44
C PRO A 532 -9.33 5.53 -37.94
N GLY A 533 -9.69 4.25 -37.85
CA GLY A 533 -8.75 3.12 -37.84
C GLY A 533 -8.60 2.49 -39.23
N LEU A 534 -7.47 1.81 -39.46
CA LEU A 534 -7.36 0.67 -40.38
C LEU A 534 -6.11 -0.17 -40.06
N CYS A 535 -6.27 -1.50 -40.09
CA CYS A 535 -5.22 -2.52 -40.01
C CYS A 535 -4.58 -2.81 -41.38
N VAL A 536 -3.39 -3.45 -41.36
CA VAL A 536 -2.73 -4.45 -42.27
C VAL A 536 -1.22 -4.14 -42.28
N GLY A 537 -0.24 -5.04 -42.16
CA GLY A 537 -0.17 -6.50 -42.04
C GLY A 537 1.30 -6.92 -41.86
N ILE A 538 1.53 -8.19 -41.49
CA ILE A 538 2.83 -8.81 -41.18
C ILE A 538 3.57 -9.23 -42.46
N VAL A 539 4.87 -8.91 -42.56
CA VAL A 539 5.89 -9.73 -43.27
C VAL A 539 7.20 -9.63 -42.48
N GLY A 540 7.73 -10.78 -42.06
CA GLY A 540 9.06 -10.88 -41.45
C GLY A 540 10.13 -11.24 -42.47
N VAL A 541 11.37 -10.75 -42.27
CA VAL A 541 12.61 -11.35 -42.80
C VAL A 541 13.76 -11.05 -41.83
N TRP A 542 14.50 -12.10 -41.50
CA TRP A 542 15.80 -12.12 -40.80
C TRP A 542 16.89 -11.37 -41.56
N VAL A 543 17.77 -10.62 -40.87
CA VAL A 543 19.19 -10.49 -41.26
C VAL A 543 20.10 -10.34 -40.03
N VAL A 544 21.00 -11.31 -39.90
CA VAL A 544 22.25 -11.31 -39.12
C VAL A 544 23.15 -10.15 -39.57
N SER A 545 23.66 -9.33 -38.65
CA SER A 545 24.69 -8.32 -38.99
C SER A 545 26.02 -8.64 -38.32
N THR A 546 26.93 -9.04 -39.20
CA THR A 546 28.37 -9.24 -39.05
C THR A 546 29.11 -7.91 -38.86
N ALA A 547 30.08 -7.87 -37.93
CA ALA A 547 31.12 -6.84 -37.87
C ALA A 547 31.93 -6.76 -39.18
N PRO A 548 32.46 -5.57 -39.56
CA PRO A 548 33.93 -5.37 -39.55
C PRO A 548 34.34 -3.86 -39.43
N PRO A 549 35.60 -3.44 -39.70
CA PRO A 549 36.88 -3.87 -39.11
C PRO A 549 37.76 -2.68 -38.62
N CYS A 550 38.80 -3.00 -37.84
CA CYS A 550 39.91 -2.09 -37.54
C CYS A 550 40.76 -1.75 -38.77
N ARG A 551 41.26 -0.50 -38.84
CA ARG A 551 42.59 -0.16 -39.40
C ARG A 551 43.13 1.14 -38.81
N ALA A 552 44.43 1.13 -38.54
CA ALA A 552 45.20 2.14 -37.84
C ALA A 552 45.96 3.07 -38.79
N THR A 553 46.17 4.32 -38.35
CA THR A 553 47.26 5.28 -38.64
C THR A 553 47.16 6.36 -37.54
N GLY A 554 48.17 7.02 -36.96
CA GLY A 554 49.59 7.13 -37.18
C GLY A 554 50.09 8.55 -36.79
N ALA A 555 50.52 8.73 -35.53
CA ALA A 555 51.67 9.52 -35.05
C ALA A 555 51.70 11.07 -34.87
N ARG A 556 52.41 11.49 -33.78
CA ARG A 556 53.23 12.72 -33.48
C ARG A 556 52.47 13.95 -32.90
N ARG A 557 52.87 14.67 -31.81
CA ARG A 557 54.09 14.97 -30.99
C ARG A 557 53.67 15.29 -29.52
N ARG A 558 54.32 14.83 -28.42
CA ARG A 558 55.46 15.42 -27.62
C ARG A 558 55.26 16.91 -27.24
N LYS A 559 55.34 17.43 -25.99
CA LYS A 559 56.22 17.18 -24.82
C LYS A 559 55.92 18.14 -23.60
N TRP A 560 56.14 17.67 -22.34
CA TRP A 560 56.62 18.35 -21.07
C TRP A 560 55.58 19.09 -20.19
N CYS A 561 55.55 19.09 -18.83
CA CYS A 561 56.41 18.64 -17.70
C CYS A 561 55.49 18.48 -16.44
N ALA A 562 55.56 17.39 -15.67
CA ALA A 562 56.26 17.21 -14.37
C ALA A 562 55.74 17.99 -13.14
N ALA A 563 55.12 17.30 -12.16
CA ALA A 563 55.51 17.30 -10.73
C ALA A 563 54.59 16.43 -9.82
N SER A 564 55.22 15.50 -9.07
CA SER A 564 54.95 14.99 -7.69
C SER A 564 53.52 14.54 -7.31
N ILE A 565 53.17 13.26 -7.12
CA ILE A 565 53.55 12.22 -6.14
C ILE A 565 53.51 12.67 -4.66
N LEU A 566 52.44 12.27 -3.96
CA LEU A 566 52.44 11.59 -2.65
C LEU A 566 51.05 10.92 -2.44
N PRO A 567 50.99 9.61 -2.05
CA PRO A 567 49.73 8.89 -1.86
C PRO A 567 49.33 8.85 -0.37
N THR A 568 48.03 8.88 -0.09
CA THR A 568 47.50 8.37 1.19
C THR A 568 46.53 7.24 0.90
N THR A 569 47.03 6.04 1.15
CA THR A 569 46.32 4.78 1.17
C THR A 569 45.42 4.74 2.40
N THR A 570 44.14 4.36 2.25
CA THR A 570 43.40 3.74 3.36
C THR A 570 42.53 2.63 2.79
N THR A 571 43.04 1.42 2.98
CA THR A 571 42.35 0.13 2.88
C THR A 571 41.23 0.10 3.91
N VAL A 572 39.98 -0.10 3.48
CA VAL A 572 38.89 -0.53 4.36
C VAL A 572 38.70 -2.02 4.16
N LEU A 573 39.02 -2.75 5.23
CA LEU A 573 38.71 -4.16 5.41
C LEU A 573 37.19 -4.29 5.56
N LEU A 574 36.57 -5.13 4.73
CA LEU A 574 35.22 -5.63 4.93
C LEU A 574 35.20 -6.57 6.14
N LEU A 575 34.40 -6.23 7.15
CA LEU A 575 33.60 -7.17 7.93
C LEU A 575 32.22 -6.58 8.12
#